data_AF-A0A2V6A4S6-F1
#
_entry.id   AF-A0A2V6A4S6-F1
#
_cell.length_a   1.000
_cell.length_b   1.000
_cell.length_c   1.000
_cell.angle_alpha   90.00
_cell.angle_beta   90.00
_cell.angle_gamma   90.00
#
_symmetry.space_group_name_H-M   'P 1'
#
loop_
_entity.id
_entity.type
_entity.pdbx_description
1 polymer ?
#
loop_
_entity_poly.entity_id
_entity_poly.type
_entity_poly.pdbx_seq_one_letter_code
_entity_poly.pdbx_strand_id
1 'polypeptide(L)'
;MAASKGRTMKFLPLLFLIAIADCSVAQTPQVQAVAYSRSTIPGIPTGPGGPAINSLPVRYYIYVTVKKGTPVSVSSVCLKGQSYAASLKKVTSPVVVPHDPNVPTEAKDMLVPKSQDEVYQVNVQEQTGPACKDRAQRLARDNEVVVTLKFSGRTLYAPAKTIVALAAAAAP
;
A
#
# COMPACT_ATOMS: atom_id res chain seq x y z
N MET A 1 -89.80 -18.40 -11.22
CA MET A 1 -88.70 -18.80 -12.13
C MET A 1 -87.74 -17.63 -12.26
N ALA A 2 -86.56 -17.72 -11.65
CA ALA A 2 -85.53 -16.68 -11.68
C ALA A 2 -84.32 -17.21 -12.45
N ALA A 3 -83.88 -16.50 -13.49
CA ALA A 3 -82.70 -16.84 -14.28
C ALA A 3 -81.55 -15.87 -13.92
N SER A 4 -80.46 -16.47 -13.46
CA SER A 4 -79.23 -15.87 -12.96
C SER A 4 -78.45 -15.14 -14.07
N LYS A 5 -77.97 -13.93 -13.78
CA LYS A 5 -77.23 -13.06 -14.70
C LYS A 5 -75.73 -13.25 -14.49
N GLY A 6 -75.07 -13.93 -15.43
CA GLY A 6 -73.63 -14.21 -15.41
C GLY A 6 -72.78 -12.93 -15.50
N ARG A 7 -71.82 -12.80 -14.58
CA ARG A 7 -70.88 -11.66 -14.49
C ARG A 7 -69.50 -12.11 -14.93
N THR A 8 -69.09 -11.72 -16.14
CA THR A 8 -67.75 -11.98 -16.70
C THR A 8 -66.71 -11.10 -16.01
N MET A 9 -65.81 -11.71 -15.23
CA MET A 9 -64.64 -11.05 -14.64
C MET A 9 -63.59 -10.80 -15.72
N LYS A 10 -63.28 -9.52 -15.96
CA LYS A 10 -62.12 -9.08 -16.75
C LYS A 10 -60.88 -9.16 -15.87
N PHE A 11 -60.05 -10.18 -16.08
CA PHE A 11 -58.71 -10.29 -15.49
C PHE A 11 -57.79 -9.31 -16.21
N LEU A 12 -57.39 -8.23 -15.52
CA LEU A 12 -56.37 -7.30 -15.96
C LEU A 12 -55.01 -7.86 -15.52
N PRO A 13 -54.11 -8.29 -16.42
CA PRO A 13 -52.80 -8.75 -16.00
C PRO A 13 -51.93 -7.52 -15.72
N LEU A 14 -51.66 -7.28 -14.44
CA LEU A 14 -50.74 -6.25 -13.97
C LEU A 14 -49.31 -6.71 -14.29
N LEU A 15 -48.71 -6.11 -15.33
CA LEU A 15 -47.31 -6.29 -15.71
C LEU A 15 -46.40 -5.76 -14.58
N PHE A 16 -45.94 -6.65 -13.70
CA PHE A 16 -44.88 -6.36 -12.74
C PHE A 16 -43.52 -6.34 -13.47
N LEU A 17 -43.08 -5.15 -13.90
CA LEU A 17 -41.70 -4.89 -14.32
C LEU A 17 -40.81 -4.88 -13.06
N ILE A 18 -40.25 -6.03 -12.72
CA ILE A 18 -39.21 -6.14 -11.69
C ILE A 18 -37.92 -5.61 -12.32
N ALA A 19 -37.63 -4.32 -12.11
CA ALA A 19 -36.31 -3.76 -12.38
C ALA A 19 -35.33 -4.40 -11.40
N ILE A 20 -34.56 -5.37 -11.89
CA ILE A 20 -33.43 -5.95 -11.17
C ILE A 20 -32.36 -4.85 -11.15
N ALA A 21 -32.37 -4.03 -10.10
CA ALA A 21 -31.28 -3.11 -9.84
C ALA A 21 -30.06 -3.98 -9.50
N ASP A 22 -29.16 -4.14 -10.47
CA ASP A 22 -27.84 -4.72 -10.24
C ASP A 22 -27.10 -3.85 -9.23
N CYS A 23 -27.26 -4.17 -7.94
CA CYS A 23 -26.36 -3.70 -6.90
C CYS A 23 -25.00 -4.34 -7.14
N SER A 24 -24.22 -3.72 -8.03
CA SER A 24 -22.80 -4.01 -8.18
C SER A 24 -22.12 -3.67 -6.86
N VAL A 25 -21.96 -4.68 -6.01
CA VAL A 25 -21.17 -4.57 -4.78
C VAL A 25 -19.73 -4.33 -5.22
N ALA A 26 -19.29 -3.07 -5.19
CA ALA A 26 -17.94 -2.69 -5.53
C ALA A 26 -16.95 -3.47 -4.65
N GLN A 27 -16.30 -4.46 -5.24
CA GLN A 27 -15.29 -5.27 -4.56
C GLN A 27 -14.15 -4.35 -4.12
N THR A 28 -13.80 -4.42 -2.83
CA THR A 28 -12.69 -3.64 -2.29
C THR A 28 -11.40 -4.05 -3.01
N PRO A 29 -10.63 -3.09 -3.57
CA PRO A 29 -9.43 -3.43 -4.32
C PRO A 29 -8.40 -4.08 -3.39
N GLN A 30 -7.78 -5.16 -3.87
CA GLN A 30 -6.66 -5.78 -3.17
C GLN A 30 -5.45 -4.85 -3.26
N VAL A 31 -4.75 -4.68 -2.13
CA VAL A 31 -3.51 -3.89 -2.05
C VAL A 31 -2.43 -4.73 -1.39
N GLN A 32 -1.22 -4.65 -1.92
CA GLN A 32 -0.05 -5.32 -1.37
C GLN A 32 1.06 -4.31 -1.13
N ALA A 33 1.81 -4.47 -0.04
CA ALA A 33 2.98 -3.66 0.27
C ALA A 33 4.23 -4.53 0.33
N VAL A 34 5.35 -3.97 -0.15
CA VAL A 34 6.70 -4.50 0.06
C VAL A 34 7.57 -3.39 0.62
N ALA A 35 8.52 -3.76 1.47
CA ALA A 35 9.40 -2.81 2.16
C ALA A 35 10.83 -3.31 2.17
N TYR A 36 11.75 -2.39 1.89
CA TYR A 36 13.18 -2.63 1.90
C TYR A 36 13.87 -1.55 2.73
N SER A 37 15.03 -1.89 3.29
CA SER A 37 15.91 -0.92 3.94
C SER A 37 17.31 -0.99 3.35
N ARG A 38 18.01 0.14 3.32
CA ARG A 38 19.42 0.21 2.95
C ARG A 38 20.16 1.05 3.97
N SER A 39 21.19 0.47 4.58
CA SER A 39 22.15 1.19 5.43
C SER A 39 23.24 1.82 4.56
N THR A 40 23.95 2.78 5.15
CA THR A 40 25.07 3.46 4.51
C THR A 40 26.35 3.14 5.28
N ILE A 41 27.39 2.68 4.57
CA ILE A 41 28.72 2.42 5.15
C ILE A 41 29.52 3.73 5.11
N PRO A 42 30.09 4.19 6.25
CA PRO A 42 31.00 5.33 6.26
C PRO A 42 32.25 5.06 5.41
N GLY A 43 32.68 6.05 4.61
CA GLY A 43 33.82 5.90 3.69
C GLY A 43 35.20 5.82 4.37
N ILE A 44 35.31 6.13 5.66
CA ILE A 44 36.56 6.07 6.43
C ILE A 44 36.34 5.18 7.66
N PRO A 45 37.04 4.03 7.79
CA PRO A 45 37.00 3.26 9.02
C PRO A 45 37.60 4.10 10.16
N THR A 46 36.88 4.24 11.26
CA THR A 46 37.47 4.77 12.50
C THR A 46 38.57 3.83 12.92
N GLY A 47 39.80 4.34 13.05
CA GLY A 47 40.91 3.58 13.59
C GLY A 47 40.58 3.00 14.98
N PRO A 48 41.39 2.05 15.48
CA PRO A 48 41.17 1.44 16.79
C PRO A 48 41.17 2.54 17.88
N GLY A 49 40.02 2.77 18.51
CA GLY A 49 39.82 3.78 19.57
C GLY A 49 39.07 5.05 19.15
N GLY A 50 38.65 5.20 17.89
CA GLY A 50 37.81 6.32 17.47
C GLY A 50 36.38 6.23 18.04
N PRO A 51 35.71 7.35 18.37
CA PRO A 51 34.32 7.33 18.81
C PRO A 51 33.46 6.63 17.75
N ALA A 52 32.55 5.76 18.19
CA ALA A 52 31.62 5.06 17.30
C ALA A 52 30.91 6.11 16.42
N ILE A 53 31.18 6.09 15.12
CA ILE A 53 30.53 7.01 14.18
C ILE A 53 29.03 6.78 14.31
N ASN A 54 28.29 7.84 14.63
CA ASN A 54 26.83 7.84 14.62
C ASN A 54 26.34 7.15 13.34
N SER A 55 25.66 6.02 13.49
CA SER A 55 25.18 5.23 12.36
C SER A 55 24.41 6.14 11.41
N LEU A 56 24.85 6.21 10.14
CA LEU A 56 24.17 7.00 9.13
C LEU A 56 22.70 6.57 9.02
N PRO A 57 21.76 7.50 8.75
CA PRO A 57 20.34 7.21 8.75
C PRO A 57 20.00 6.13 7.71
N VAL A 58 19.25 5.11 8.14
CA VAL A 58 18.74 4.04 7.28
C VAL A 58 17.73 4.61 6.30
N ARG A 59 17.88 4.30 5.01
CA ARG A 59 16.92 4.65 3.97
C ARG A 59 15.91 3.52 3.81
N TYR A 60 14.63 3.86 3.72
CA TYR A 60 13.55 2.90 3.49
C TYR A 60 12.98 3.07 2.08
N TYR A 61 12.71 1.94 1.42
CA TYR A 61 12.04 1.87 0.13
C TYR A 61 10.77 1.06 0.30
N ILE A 62 9.63 1.75 0.35
CA ILE A 62 8.32 1.13 0.57
C ILE A 62 7.50 1.30 -0.70
N TYR A 63 6.95 0.22 -1.22
CA TYR A 63 6.12 0.23 -2.41
C TYR A 63 4.77 -0.42 -2.14
N VAL A 64 3.72 0.16 -2.70
CA VAL A 64 2.38 -0.43 -2.72
C VAL A 64 1.96 -0.71 -4.15
N THR A 65 1.38 -1.88 -4.37
CA THR A 65 0.77 -2.27 -5.65
C THR A 65 -0.74 -2.24 -5.49
N VAL A 66 -1.42 -1.50 -6.37
CA VAL A 66 -2.87 -1.34 -6.39
C VAL A 66 -3.41 -1.63 -7.78
N LYS A 67 -4.61 -2.21 -7.85
CA LYS A 67 -5.27 -2.51 -9.12
C LYS A 67 -5.30 -1.27 -10.02
N LYS A 68 -4.89 -1.43 -11.28
CA LYS A 68 -4.84 -0.34 -12.26
C LYS A 68 -6.15 0.45 -12.32
N GLY A 69 -6.05 1.78 -12.32
CA GLY A 69 -7.19 2.70 -12.40
C GLY A 69 -7.91 2.92 -11.08
N THR A 70 -7.37 2.42 -9.98
CA THR A 70 -7.92 2.60 -8.63
C THR A 70 -7.36 3.90 -8.02
N PRO A 71 -8.14 4.98 -7.87
CA PRO A 71 -7.65 6.21 -7.27
C PRO A 71 -7.39 6.02 -5.78
N VAL A 72 -6.12 6.07 -5.37
CA VAL A 72 -5.71 5.97 -3.97
C VAL A 72 -4.92 7.19 -3.53
N SER A 73 -5.08 7.57 -2.26
CA SER A 73 -4.16 8.48 -1.57
C SER A 73 -3.64 7.83 -0.30
N VAL A 74 -2.45 8.24 0.17
CA VAL A 74 -1.92 7.77 1.44
C VAL A 74 -2.36 8.70 2.56
N SER A 75 -2.71 8.12 3.70
CA SER A 75 -3.04 8.86 4.92
C SER A 75 -1.88 8.86 5.90
N SER A 76 -1.22 7.71 6.08
CA SER A 76 -0.09 7.55 6.99
C SER A 76 0.65 6.24 6.69
N VAL A 77 1.84 6.11 7.23
CA VAL A 77 2.57 4.85 7.29
C VAL A 77 2.96 4.53 8.73
N CYS A 78 2.70 3.29 9.11
CA CYS A 78 3.22 2.71 10.34
C CYS A 78 4.52 2.01 10.00
N LEU A 79 5.63 2.50 10.55
CA LEU A 79 6.95 1.92 10.36
C LEU A 79 7.48 1.51 11.73
N LYS A 80 7.68 0.20 11.93
CA LYS A 80 8.11 -0.40 13.20
C LYS A 80 7.27 0.07 14.39
N GLY A 81 5.94 0.14 14.21
CA GLY A 81 4.97 0.57 15.21
C GLY A 81 4.80 2.08 15.40
N GLN A 82 5.68 2.91 14.82
CA GLN A 82 5.60 4.37 14.88
C GLN A 82 4.85 4.96 13.70
N SER A 83 4.13 6.07 13.91
CA SER A 83 3.32 6.71 12.88
C SER A 83 4.08 7.83 12.18
N TYR A 84 4.07 7.81 10.85
CA TYR A 84 4.68 8.83 10.00
C TYR A 84 3.68 9.39 8.99
N ALA A 85 3.85 10.66 8.66
CA ALA A 85 3.28 11.23 7.46
C ALA A 85 3.92 10.56 6.23
N ALA A 86 3.18 10.53 5.13
CA ALA A 86 3.67 9.94 3.90
C ALA A 86 3.03 10.59 2.67
N SER A 87 3.70 10.47 1.53
CA SER A 87 3.14 10.77 0.22
C SER A 87 3.31 9.59 -0.74
N LEU A 88 2.46 9.53 -1.78
CA LEU A 88 2.60 8.55 -2.85
C LEU A 88 3.22 9.21 -4.07
N LYS A 89 4.18 8.52 -4.69
CA LYS A 89 4.68 8.82 -6.02
C LYS A 89 4.46 7.62 -6.91
N LYS A 90 3.71 7.78 -8.00
CA LYS A 90 3.57 6.72 -9.01
C LYS A 90 4.93 6.41 -9.63
N VAL A 91 5.25 5.14 -9.76
CA VAL A 91 6.52 4.66 -10.35
C VAL A 91 6.24 3.65 -11.46
N THR A 92 7.18 3.55 -12.39
CA THR A 92 7.12 2.53 -13.44
C THR A 92 7.49 1.17 -12.86
N SER A 93 6.76 0.12 -13.25
CA SER A 93 7.06 -1.28 -12.94
C SER A 93 7.75 -1.96 -14.14
N PRO A 94 8.77 -2.82 -13.94
CA PRO A 94 9.38 -3.19 -12.66
C PRO A 94 10.18 -2.05 -12.03
N VAL A 95 10.33 -2.10 -10.70
CA VAL A 95 11.20 -1.18 -9.97
C VAL A 95 12.54 -1.85 -9.73
N VAL A 96 13.59 -1.27 -10.33
CA VAL A 96 14.96 -1.75 -10.24
C VAL A 96 15.83 -0.61 -9.73
N VAL A 97 16.66 -0.88 -8.72
CA VAL A 97 17.61 0.09 -8.17
C VAL A 97 19.05 -0.42 -8.31
N PRO A 98 20.04 0.46 -8.57
CA PRO A 98 21.44 0.08 -8.45
C PRO A 98 21.75 -0.43 -7.03
N HIS A 99 22.63 -1.42 -6.94
CA HIS A 99 23.09 -1.96 -5.66
C HIS A 99 23.78 -0.88 -4.81
N ASP A 100 24.67 -0.12 -5.44
CA ASP A 100 25.27 1.10 -4.90
C ASP A 100 25.08 2.24 -5.93
N PRO A 101 24.37 3.33 -5.59
CA PRO A 101 24.22 4.47 -6.51
C PRO A 101 25.50 5.31 -6.62
N ASN A 102 26.43 5.20 -5.66
CA ASN A 102 27.68 5.97 -5.60
C ASN A 102 28.86 5.21 -6.21
N VAL A 103 28.79 3.87 -6.26
CA VAL A 103 29.78 3.03 -6.90
C VAL A 103 29.19 2.42 -8.18
N PRO A 104 29.73 2.73 -9.37
CA PRO A 104 29.23 2.15 -10.61
C PRO A 104 29.45 0.64 -10.61
N THR A 105 28.36 -0.10 -10.36
CA THR A 105 28.31 -1.56 -10.41
C THR A 105 27.23 -1.97 -11.39
N GLU A 106 27.43 -3.10 -12.07
CA GLU A 106 26.40 -3.69 -12.93
C GLU A 106 25.28 -4.36 -12.11
N ALA A 107 25.51 -4.57 -10.81
CA ALA A 107 24.58 -5.20 -9.88
C ALA A 107 23.36 -4.30 -9.61
N LYS A 108 22.18 -4.90 -9.70
CA LYS A 108 20.90 -4.23 -9.50
C LYS A 108 19.97 -5.09 -8.66
N ASP A 109 19.25 -4.44 -7.76
CA ASP A 109 18.20 -5.08 -6.97
C ASP A 109 16.84 -4.82 -7.63
N MET A 110 16.08 -5.87 -7.90
CA MET A 110 14.69 -5.76 -8.34
C MET A 110 13.80 -5.70 -7.11
N LEU A 111 13.24 -4.53 -6.82
CA LEU A 111 12.42 -4.30 -5.62
C LEU A 111 10.94 -4.64 -5.84
N VAL A 112 10.46 -4.41 -7.06
CA VAL A 112 9.09 -4.76 -7.46
C VAL A 112 9.15 -5.42 -8.83
N PRO A 113 8.60 -6.64 -8.99
CA PRO A 113 8.56 -7.31 -10.29
C PRO A 113 7.66 -6.55 -11.26
N LYS A 114 7.73 -6.93 -12.54
CA LYS A 114 6.85 -6.38 -13.57
C LYS A 114 5.39 -6.73 -13.24
N SER A 115 4.53 -5.72 -13.19
CA SER A 115 3.11 -5.86 -12.90
C SER A 115 2.27 -5.10 -13.93
N GLN A 116 1.03 -5.55 -14.13
CA GLN A 116 0.01 -4.81 -14.89
C GLN A 116 -0.73 -3.78 -14.02
N ASP A 117 -0.58 -3.90 -12.71
CA ASP A 117 -1.13 -3.01 -11.71
C ASP A 117 -0.28 -1.75 -11.53
N GLU A 118 -0.84 -0.75 -10.87
CA GLU A 118 -0.14 0.49 -10.59
C GLU A 118 0.71 0.34 -9.34
N VAL A 119 1.99 0.73 -9.45
CA VAL A 119 2.95 0.71 -8.36
C VAL A 119 3.21 2.14 -7.89
N TYR A 120 3.15 2.35 -6.59
CA TYR A 120 3.44 3.63 -5.95
C TYR A 120 4.56 3.46 -4.93
N GLN A 121 5.55 4.34 -4.99
CA GLN A 121 6.51 4.51 -3.91
C GLN A 121 5.87 5.34 -2.79
N VAL A 122 5.97 4.83 -1.57
CA VAL A 122 5.57 5.53 -0.36
C VAL A 122 6.80 6.30 0.14
N ASN A 123 6.75 7.62 0.07
CA ASN A 123 7.78 8.48 0.62
C ASN A 123 7.41 8.79 2.08
N VAL A 124 8.19 8.24 3.01
CA VAL A 124 8.03 8.51 4.45
C VAL A 124 8.54 9.92 4.75
N GLN A 125 7.76 10.68 5.49
CA GLN A 125 8.06 12.07 5.87
C GLN A 125 8.31 12.15 7.39
N GLU A 126 7.93 13.25 8.03
CA GLU A 126 8.07 13.42 9.47
C GLU A 126 7.23 12.42 10.28
N GLN A 127 7.74 12.12 11.47
CA GLN A 127 7.01 11.35 12.47
C GLN A 127 5.82 12.18 12.97
N THR A 128 4.63 11.62 12.88
CA THR A 128 3.38 12.29 13.30
C THR A 128 2.94 11.89 14.69
N GLY A 129 3.55 10.85 15.27
CA GLY A 129 3.29 10.44 16.65
C GLY A 129 4.09 9.22 17.10
N PRO A 130 4.06 8.92 18.41
CA PRO A 130 4.86 7.86 19.00
C PRO A 130 4.36 6.45 18.61
N ALA A 131 3.08 6.31 18.30
CA ALA A 131 2.47 5.04 17.95
C ALA A 131 1.39 5.20 16.89
N CYS A 132 1.20 4.13 16.12
CA CYS A 132 0.04 3.97 15.25
C CYS A 132 -1.26 3.89 16.04
N LYS A 133 -2.36 4.28 15.39
CA LYS A 133 -3.72 4.25 15.96
C LYS A 133 -4.59 3.20 15.28
N ASP A 134 -5.70 2.88 15.93
CA ASP A 134 -6.81 2.08 15.39
C ASP A 134 -6.39 0.70 14.83
N ARG A 135 -6.94 0.34 13.67
CA ARG A 135 -6.63 -0.93 12.99
C ARG A 135 -5.17 -1.00 12.52
N ALA A 136 -4.53 0.12 12.19
CA ALA A 136 -3.12 0.13 11.82
C ALA A 136 -2.22 -0.33 12.98
N GLN A 137 -2.53 0.10 14.21
CA GLN A 137 -1.81 -0.34 15.41
C GLN A 137 -1.89 -1.85 15.63
N ARG A 138 -3.07 -2.45 15.41
CA ARG A 138 -3.25 -3.91 15.52
C ARG A 138 -2.44 -4.65 14.47
N LEU A 139 -2.49 -4.19 13.22
CA LEU A 139 -1.72 -4.80 12.12
C LEU A 139 -0.21 -4.65 12.33
N ALA A 140 0.25 -3.53 12.92
CA ALA A 140 1.66 -3.27 13.18
C ALA A 140 2.29 -4.17 14.26
N ARG A 141 1.49 -5.00 14.97
CA ARG A 141 2.02 -6.01 15.90
C ARG A 141 2.70 -7.17 15.18
N ASP A 142 2.15 -7.56 14.03
CA ASP A 142 2.60 -8.71 13.25
C ASP A 142 3.31 -8.29 11.95
N ASN A 143 3.44 -6.98 11.70
CA ASN A 143 3.99 -6.43 10.48
C ASN A 143 4.90 -5.24 10.79
N GLU A 144 6.10 -5.23 10.21
CA GLU A 144 7.04 -4.12 10.37
C GLU A 144 6.57 -2.85 9.64
N VAL A 145 5.76 -2.98 8.59
CA VAL A 145 5.18 -1.83 7.88
C VAL A 145 3.68 -2.02 7.68
N VAL A 146 2.90 -0.96 7.90
CA VAL A 146 1.49 -0.89 7.51
C VAL A 146 1.23 0.44 6.82
N VAL A 147 0.95 0.42 5.53
CA VAL A 147 0.58 1.62 4.78
C VAL A 147 -0.94 1.80 4.86
N THR A 148 -1.39 2.97 5.29
CA THR A 148 -2.81 3.32 5.38
C THR A 148 -3.19 4.16 4.17
N LEU A 149 -4.09 3.63 3.32
CA LEU A 149 -4.55 4.28 2.11
C LEU A 149 -6.02 4.69 2.23
N LYS A 150 -6.42 5.70 1.48
CA LYS A 150 -7.82 6.11 1.27
C LYS A 150 -8.26 5.79 -0.14
N PHE A 151 -9.43 5.17 -0.26
CA PHE A 151 -10.09 4.83 -1.52
C PHE A 151 -11.59 5.06 -1.37
N SER A 152 -12.15 6.02 -2.13
CA SER A 152 -13.60 6.31 -2.14
C SER A 152 -14.20 6.46 -0.72
N GLY A 153 -13.52 7.21 0.14
CA GLY A 153 -13.93 7.43 1.54
C GLY A 153 -13.64 6.26 2.51
N ARG A 154 -13.26 5.09 1.99
CA ARG A 154 -12.87 3.93 2.79
C ARG A 154 -11.37 3.92 3.07
N THR A 155 -10.98 3.30 4.19
CA THR A 155 -9.58 3.08 4.54
C THR A 155 -9.15 1.68 4.15
N LEU A 156 -8.06 1.56 3.41
CA LEU A 156 -7.38 0.31 3.07
C LEU A 156 -6.07 0.23 3.84
N TYR A 157 -5.65 -0.99 4.16
CA TYR A 157 -4.39 -1.26 4.85
C TYR A 157 -3.56 -2.20 4.00
N ALA A 158 -2.32 -1.82 3.70
CA ALA A 158 -1.35 -2.63 2.98
C ALA A 158 -0.22 -2.99 3.94
N PRO A 159 -0.29 -4.15 4.62
CA PRO A 159 0.77 -4.60 5.51
C PRO A 159 1.93 -5.20 4.72
N ALA A 160 3.16 -4.98 5.20
CA ALA A 160 4.33 -5.76 4.82
C ALA A 160 4.94 -6.35 6.09
N LYS A 161 5.06 -7.68 6.11
CA LYS A 161 5.45 -8.43 7.30
C LYS A 161 6.86 -8.07 7.79
N THR A 162 7.80 -7.94 6.85
CA THR A 162 9.22 -7.72 7.11
C THR A 162 9.77 -6.63 6.20
N ILE A 163 10.76 -5.88 6.68
CA ILE A 163 11.58 -4.98 5.87
C ILE A 163 12.83 -5.74 5.42
N VAL A 164 12.93 -6.01 4.13
CA VAL A 164 14.07 -6.75 3.57
C VAL A 164 15.29 -5.82 3.54
N ALA A 165 16.39 -6.23 4.16
CA ALA A 165 17.64 -5.49 4.11
C ALA A 165 18.30 -5.67 2.73
N LEU A 166 18.51 -4.57 2.02
CA LEU A 166 19.35 -4.50 0.82
C LEU A 166 20.80 -4.41 1.25
N ALA A 167 21.70 -4.73 0.31
CA ALA A 167 23.11 -4.47 0.51
C ALA A 167 23.35 -2.98 0.77
N ALA A 168 24.27 -2.71 1.68
CA ALA A 168 24.60 -1.36 2.09
C ALA A 168 25.28 -0.60 0.94
N ALA A 169 25.02 0.71 0.86
CA ALA A 169 25.69 1.59 -0.09
C ALA A 169 26.83 2.34 0.61
N ALA A 170 27.86 2.71 -0.14
CA ALA A 170 28.87 3.65 0.33
C ALA A 170 28.23 5.02 0.62
N ALA A 171 28.76 5.73 1.62
CA ALA A 171 28.43 7.13 1.82
C ALA A 171 28.78 7.94 0.55
N PRO A 172 27.94 8.92 0.17
CA PRO A 172 28.28 9.86 -0.90
C PRO A 172 29.51 10.70 -0.56
#